data_AF-A0A838URK0-F1
#
_entry.id   AF-A0A838URK0-F1
#
_cell.length_a   1.000
_cell.length_b   1.000
_cell.length_c   1.000
_cell.angle_alpha   90.00
_cell.angle_beta   90.00
_cell.angle_gamma   90.00
#
_symmetry.space_group_name_H-M   'P 1'
#
loop_
_entity.id
_entity.type
_entity.pdbx_description
1 polymer ?
#
loop_
_entity_poly.entity_id
_entity_poly.type
_entity_poly.pdbx_seq_one_letter_code
_entity_poly.pdbx_strand_id
1 'polypeptide(L)'
;MPAGTVEPGETFAAAALREATEETGLVGLVLVSYLGERWRDMRDFGKAEVQHRCFYHLRCTQPPPRHWRHTEMFGAEGATQPPIFAFFWVALPDGVPPLIADQDALLPMLNRGGDDQL
;
A
#
# COMPACT_ATOMS: atom_id res chain seq x y z
N MET A 1 3.58 0.50 4.36
CA MET A 1 2.49 0.12 3.44
C MET A 1 2.93 0.54 2.06
N PRO A 2 2.83 -0.31 1.02
CA PRO A 2 3.19 0.13 -0.31
C PRO A 2 2.17 1.13 -0.87
N ALA A 3 2.65 2.12 -1.61
CA ALA A 3 1.84 3.16 -2.23
C ALA A 3 2.68 3.98 -3.22
N GLY A 4 2.06 4.40 -4.32
CA GLY A 4 2.73 5.30 -5.26
C GLY A 4 1.77 6.10 -6.12
N THR A 5 2.30 6.65 -7.21
CA THR A 5 1.57 7.60 -8.07
C THR A 5 0.79 6.84 -9.12
N VAL A 6 -0.43 7.29 -9.38
CA VAL A 6 -1.25 6.74 -10.47
C VAL A 6 -0.73 7.27 -11.80
N GLU A 7 -0.41 6.37 -12.72
CA GLU A 7 0.08 6.75 -14.04
C GLU A 7 -1.04 7.28 -14.96
N PRO A 8 -0.71 8.08 -16.00
CA PRO A 8 -1.70 8.57 -16.95
C PRO A 8 -2.48 7.42 -17.62
N GLY A 9 -3.81 7.43 -17.46
CA GLY A 9 -4.71 6.40 -18.00
C GLY A 9 -4.82 5.14 -17.13
N GLU A 10 -4.09 5.07 -16.03
CA GLU A 10 -4.18 3.98 -15.05
C GLU A 10 -5.37 4.19 -14.10
N THR A 11 -6.06 3.09 -13.75
CA THR A 11 -7.09 3.15 -12.70
C THR A 11 -6.46 3.10 -11.32
N PHE A 12 -7.07 3.71 -10.31
CA PHE A 12 -6.57 3.65 -8.92
C PHE A 12 -6.34 2.21 -8.42
N ALA A 13 -7.21 1.26 -8.81
CA ALA A 13 -7.07 -0.14 -8.44
C ALA A 13 -5.88 -0.81 -9.13
N ALA A 14 -5.65 -0.50 -10.41
CA ALA A 14 -4.50 -0.99 -11.16
C ALA A 14 -3.19 -0.44 -10.57
N ALA A 15 -3.15 0.86 -10.27
CA ALA A 15 -2.01 1.50 -9.60
C ALA A 15 -1.70 0.83 -8.25
N ALA A 16 -2.72 0.65 -7.40
CA ALA A 16 -2.53 0.00 -6.10
C ALA A 16 -1.96 -1.41 -6.20
N LEU A 17 -2.37 -2.19 -7.21
CA LEU A 17 -1.84 -3.54 -7.44
C LEU A 17 -0.41 -3.51 -8.02
N ARG A 18 -0.14 -2.62 -8.97
CA ARG A 18 1.18 -2.41 -9.56
C ARG A 18 2.19 -1.99 -8.50
N GLU A 19 1.93 -0.90 -7.79
CA GLU A 19 2.79 -0.35 -6.74
C GLU A 19 3.06 -1.39 -5.63
N ALA A 20 2.02 -2.11 -5.19
CA ALA A 20 2.23 -3.18 -4.21
C ALA A 20 3.13 -4.30 -4.75
N THR A 21 3.07 -4.61 -6.04
CA THR A 21 3.94 -5.61 -6.66
C THR A 21 5.37 -5.08 -6.81
N GLU A 22 5.53 -3.84 -7.27
CA GLU A 22 6.82 -3.19 -7.53
C GLU A 22 7.60 -2.90 -6.26
N GLU A 23 6.95 -2.41 -5.20
CA GLU A 23 7.65 -2.07 -3.96
C GLU A 23 7.90 -3.30 -3.09
N THR A 24 6.98 -4.27 -3.07
CA THR A 24 7.11 -5.46 -2.19
C THR A 24 7.79 -6.64 -2.86
N GLY A 25 7.74 -6.77 -4.18
CA GLY A 25 8.18 -7.96 -4.90
C GLY A 25 7.35 -9.22 -4.61
N LEU A 26 6.20 -9.10 -3.93
CA LEU A 26 5.30 -10.23 -3.70
C LEU A 26 4.61 -10.64 -4.99
N VAL A 27 4.51 -11.94 -5.20
CA VAL A 27 3.74 -12.54 -6.29
C VAL A 27 2.38 -13.02 -5.81
N GLY A 28 1.41 -13.10 -6.73
CA GLY A 28 0.07 -13.60 -6.41
C GLY A 28 -0.75 -12.65 -5.54
N LEU A 29 -0.47 -11.34 -5.60
CA LEU A 29 -1.34 -10.31 -5.03
C LEU A 29 -2.63 -10.22 -5.87
N VAL A 30 -3.78 -10.21 -5.19
CA VAL A 30 -5.09 -10.01 -5.81
C VAL A 30 -5.85 -8.91 -5.09
N LEU A 31 -6.53 -8.06 -5.85
CA LEU A 31 -7.42 -7.03 -5.33
C LEU A 31 -8.66 -7.70 -4.71
N VAL A 32 -8.97 -7.37 -3.47
CA VAL A 32 -10.15 -7.89 -2.74
C VAL A 32 -11.26 -6.86 -2.73
N SER A 33 -10.97 -5.65 -2.26
CA SER A 33 -11.98 -4.59 -2.14
C SER A 33 -11.36 -3.20 -2.09
N TYR A 34 -12.19 -2.20 -2.42
CA TYR A 34 -11.91 -0.79 -2.16
C TYR A 34 -12.28 -0.45 -0.70
N LEU A 35 -11.41 0.25 0.00
CA LEU A 35 -11.61 0.63 1.41
C LEU A 35 -12.06 2.09 1.58
N GLY A 36 -11.78 2.94 0.60
CA GLY A 36 -12.09 4.37 0.65
C GLY A 36 -10.94 5.26 0.20
N GLU A 37 -11.18 6.56 0.24
CA GLU A 37 -10.23 7.60 -0.15
C GLU A 37 -10.01 8.62 0.97
N ARG A 38 -8.85 9.28 0.94
CA ARG A 38 -8.49 10.38 1.85
C ARG A 38 -7.75 11.47 1.10
N TRP A 39 -8.04 12.72 1.47
CA TRP A 39 -7.17 13.86 1.14
C TRP A 39 -6.31 14.15 2.35
N ARG A 40 -4.98 14.15 2.17
CA ARG A 40 -4.02 14.47 3.23
C ARG A 40 -3.17 15.65 2.82
N ASP A 41 -3.31 16.75 3.54
CA ASP A 41 -2.45 17.92 3.44
C ASP A 41 -1.08 17.59 4.03
N MET A 42 0.03 17.69 3.30
CA MET A 42 1.35 17.25 3.77
C MET A 42 2.21 18.38 4.38
N ARG A 43 1.62 19.54 4.70
CA ARG A 43 2.36 20.71 5.23
C ARG A 43 3.03 20.44 6.58
N ASP A 44 2.45 19.60 7.43
CA ASP A 44 3.06 19.14 8.70
C ASP A 44 4.30 18.26 8.48
N PHE A 45 4.47 17.71 7.27
CA PHE A 45 5.69 17.03 6.80
C PHE A 45 6.58 17.93 5.93
N GLY A 46 6.34 19.25 5.93
CA GLY A 46 7.14 20.22 5.18
C GLY A 46 6.93 20.19 3.67
N LYS A 47 5.88 19.51 3.17
CA LYS A 47 5.54 19.46 1.74
C LYS A 47 4.32 20.32 1.44
N ALA A 48 4.45 21.22 0.46
CA ALA A 48 3.35 22.08 0.03
C ALA A 48 2.42 21.39 -0.99
N GLU A 49 1.85 20.24 -0.59
CA GLU A 49 0.97 19.43 -1.44
C GLU A 49 -0.19 18.82 -0.64
N VAL A 50 -1.28 18.51 -1.33
CA VAL A 50 -2.37 17.69 -0.81
C VAL A 50 -2.39 16.39 -1.61
N GLN A 51 -2.27 15.26 -0.92
CA GLN A 51 -2.31 13.94 -1.53
C GLN A 51 -3.74 13.40 -1.52
N HIS A 52 -4.28 13.07 -2.70
CA HIS A 52 -5.49 12.25 -2.83
C HIS A 52 -5.07 10.78 -2.88
N ARG A 53 -5.50 10.01 -1.88
CA ARG A 53 -5.08 8.62 -1.67
C ARG A 53 -6.29 7.71 -1.74
N CYS A 54 -6.21 6.67 -2.56
CA CYS A 54 -7.20 5.60 -2.66
C CYS A 54 -6.64 4.33 -2.02
N PHE A 55 -7.37 3.74 -1.07
CA PHE A 55 -6.92 2.58 -0.31
C PHE A 55 -7.69 1.32 -0.75
N TYR A 56 -6.95 0.22 -0.89
CA TYR A 56 -7.48 -1.07 -1.30
C TYR A 56 -6.97 -2.18 -0.40
N HIS A 57 -7.79 -3.22 -0.23
CA HIS A 57 -7.39 -4.46 0.40
C HIS A 57 -6.87 -5.41 -0.68
N LEU A 58 -5.61 -5.85 -0.52
CA LEU A 58 -5.00 -6.89 -1.34
C LEU A 58 -4.82 -8.16 -0.51
N ARG A 59 -4.96 -9.32 -1.16
CA ARG A 59 -4.62 -10.63 -0.58
C ARG A 59 -3.45 -11.24 -1.33
N CYS A 60 -2.44 -11.71 -0.60
CA CYS A 60 -1.41 -12.57 -1.15
C CYS A 60 -1.93 -14.01 -1.17
N THR A 61 -1.99 -14.62 -2.35
CA THR A 61 -2.52 -15.98 -2.55
C THR A 61 -1.46 -17.06 -2.42
N GLN A 62 -0.19 -16.68 -2.41
CA GLN A 62 0.94 -17.58 -2.17
C GLN A 62 1.40 -17.45 -0.72
N PRO A 63 2.03 -18.48 -0.12
CA PRO A 63 2.63 -18.36 1.21
C PRO A 63 3.68 -17.24 1.22
N PRO A 64 3.45 -16.12 1.93
CA PRO A 64 4.38 -15.01 1.88
C PRO A 64 5.55 -15.24 2.84
N PRO A 65 6.75 -14.69 2.56
CA PRO A 65 7.85 -14.70 3.51
C PRO A 65 7.46 -13.92 4.77
N ARG A 66 7.96 -14.36 5.94
CA ARG A 66 7.70 -13.67 7.22
C ARG A 66 8.32 -12.28 7.26
N HIS A 67 9.54 -12.18 6.74
CA HIS A 67 10.31 -10.94 6.59
C HIS A 67 11.05 -11.02 5.26
N TRP A 68 11.15 -9.92 4.54
CA TRP A 68 11.91 -9.87 3.30
C TRP A 68 12.41 -8.46 3.01
N ARG A 69 13.33 -8.37 2.05
CA ARG A 69 13.80 -7.10 1.50
C ARG A 69 13.51 -7.08 0.01
N HIS A 70 13.12 -5.93 -0.50
CA HIS A 70 12.92 -5.73 -1.92
C HIS A 70 13.51 -4.41 -2.35
N THR A 71 13.98 -4.39 -3.59
CA THR A 71 14.54 -3.22 -4.23
C THR A 71 13.64 -2.91 -5.41
N GLU A 72 13.00 -1.75 -5.36
CA GLU A 72 12.14 -1.30 -6.45
C GLU A 72 12.99 -1.12 -7.72
N MET A 73 12.67 -1.88 -8.77
CA MET A 73 13.43 -1.86 -10.02
C MET A 73 13.21 -0.56 -10.82
N PHE A 74 12.09 0.12 -10.59
CA PHE A 74 11.69 1.38 -11.24
C PHE A 74 11.80 2.55 -10.26
N GLY A 75 12.98 2.74 -9.66
CA GLY A 75 13.21 3.90 -8.80
C GLY A 75 12.96 5.23 -9.53
N ALA A 76 12.61 6.27 -8.77
CA ALA A 76 12.44 7.63 -9.30
C ALA A 76 13.62 8.04 -10.21
N GLU A 77 13.32 8.61 -11.38
CA GLU A 77 14.33 9.03 -12.35
C GLU A 77 15.47 9.83 -11.68
N GLY A 78 16.70 9.33 -11.78
CA GLY A 78 17.89 9.98 -11.23
C GLY A 78 18.40 9.47 -9.87
N ALA A 79 17.77 8.45 -9.26
CA ALA A 79 18.31 7.80 -8.08
C ALA A 79 19.58 6.97 -8.41
N THR A 80 20.69 7.23 -7.73
CA THR A 80 21.97 6.52 -7.93
C THR A 80 21.93 5.06 -7.44
N GLN A 81 21.04 4.76 -6.51
CA GLN A 81 20.69 3.39 -6.10
C GLN A 81 19.18 3.34 -5.78
N PRO A 82 18.45 2.32 -6.25
CA PRO A 82 17.06 2.14 -5.88
C PRO A 82 16.90 1.91 -4.38
N PRO A 83 15.83 2.42 -3.76
CA PRO A 83 15.57 2.24 -2.34
C PRO A 83 15.42 0.74 -2.01
N ILE A 84 16.04 0.32 -0.89
CA ILE A 84 15.83 -1.02 -0.35
C ILE A 84 14.79 -0.93 0.75
N PHE A 85 13.63 -1.55 0.53
CA PHE A 85 12.59 -1.68 1.51
C PHE A 85 12.77 -2.97 2.33
N ALA A 86 12.45 -2.89 3.62
CA ALA A 86 12.39 -4.05 4.51
C ALA A 86 10.93 -4.23 4.97
N PHE A 87 10.40 -5.43 4.77
CA PHE A 87 9.00 -5.75 5.02
C PHE A 87 8.85 -6.88 6.03
N PHE A 88 7.71 -6.86 6.71
CA PHE A 88 7.24 -7.89 7.61
C PHE A 88 5.72 -7.82 7.70
N TRP A 89 5.10 -8.92 8.12
CA TRP A 89 3.67 -8.97 8.38
C TRP A 89 3.36 -8.61 9.83
N VAL A 90 2.25 -7.90 10.04
CA VAL A 90 1.71 -7.56 11.35
C VAL A 90 0.37 -8.24 11.56
N ALA A 91 0.06 -8.59 12.81
CA ALA A 91 -1.26 -9.10 13.16
C ALA A 91 -2.27 -7.94 13.23
N LEU A 92 -3.46 -8.13 12.67
CA LEU A 92 -4.56 -7.16 12.80
C LEU A 92 -5.50 -7.56 13.96
N PRO A 93 -6.16 -6.59 14.61
CA PRO A 93 -5.97 -5.15 14.46
C PRO A 93 -4.79 -4.61 15.30
N ASP A 94 -4.36 -5.33 16.34
CA ASP A 94 -3.55 -4.76 17.43
C ASP A 94 -2.03 -4.78 17.20
N GLY A 95 -1.55 -5.50 16.19
CA GLY A 95 -0.12 -5.62 15.90
C GLY A 95 0.44 -4.53 14.98
N VAL A 96 -0.40 -3.57 14.55
CA VAL A 96 0.01 -2.54 13.59
C VAL A 96 0.72 -1.41 14.33
N PRO A 97 2.00 -1.11 13.99
CA PRO A 97 2.68 0.05 14.53
C PRO A 97 2.07 1.34 13.94
N PRO A 98 2.22 2.50 14.61
CA PRO A 98 1.80 3.78 14.04
C PRO A 98 2.37 3.97 12.64
N LEU A 99 1.50 4.20 11.66
CA LEU A 99 1.93 4.44 10.30
C LEU A 99 2.06 5.94 10.03
N ILE A 100 3.05 6.31 9.22
CA ILE A 100 3.30 7.71 8.89
C ILE A 100 2.11 8.31 8.12
N ALA A 101 1.81 9.57 8.41
CA ALA A 101 0.85 10.38 7.66
C ALA A 101 -0.52 9.71 7.47
N ASP A 102 -1.06 9.07 8.50
CA ASP A 102 -2.40 8.47 8.51
C ASP A 102 -2.59 7.34 7.47
N GLN A 103 -1.52 6.62 7.11
CA GLN A 103 -1.61 5.46 6.20
C GLN A 103 -2.40 4.28 6.80
N ASP A 104 -2.70 4.32 8.09
CA ASP A 104 -3.53 3.38 8.84
C ASP A 104 -5.01 3.81 8.96
N ALA A 105 -5.39 4.99 8.44
CA ALA A 105 -6.71 5.60 8.66
C ALA A 105 -7.91 4.74 8.22
N LEU A 106 -7.69 3.77 7.33
CA LEU A 106 -8.75 2.90 6.79
C LEU A 106 -8.62 1.42 7.20
N LEU A 107 -7.68 1.08 8.11
CA LEU A 107 -7.60 -0.28 8.67
C LEU A 107 -8.92 -0.76 9.30
N PRO A 108 -9.71 0.08 10.01
CA PRO A 108 -11.00 -0.37 10.56
C PRO A 108 -12.03 -0.83 9.50
N MET A 109 -11.80 -0.56 8.22
CA MET A 109 -12.71 -0.97 7.13
C MET A 109 -12.42 -2.38 6.61
N LEU A 110 -11.29 -3.01 6.96
CA LEU A 110 -10.87 -4.31 6.42
C LEU A 110 -11.87 -5.46 6.70
N ASN A 111 -12.66 -5.37 7.76
CA ASN A 111 -13.57 -6.45 8.20
C ASN A 111 -15.03 -6.26 7.77
N ARG A 112 -15.36 -5.24 6.97
CA ARG A 112 -16.76 -4.95 6.59
C ARG A 112 -17.28 -5.71 5.36
N GLY A 113 -16.49 -6.62 4.80
CA GLY A 113 -16.83 -7.37 3.57
C GLY A 113 -16.89 -8.89 3.73
N GLY A 114 -16.94 -9.41 4.96
CA GLY A 114 -16.85 -10.86 5.24
C GLY A 114 -18.13 -11.58 5.67
N ASP A 115 -19.20 -10.86 6.03
CA ASP A 115 -20.42 -11.45 6.61
C ASP A 115 -21.60 -11.48 5.62
N ASP A 116 -21.40 -12.05 4.44
CA ASP A 116 -22.51 -12.46 3.55
C ASP A 116 -22.11 -13.69 2.75
N GLN A 117 -22.08 -14.85 3.42
CA GLN A 117 -22.31 -16.18 2.84
C GLN A 117 -22.34 -17.26 3.95
N LEU A 118 -23.52 -17.45 4.55
CA LEU A 118 -24.00 -18.72 5.10
C LEU A 118 -25.49 -18.87 4.81
#